data_AF-A0A349PNE0-F1
#
_entry.id   AF-A0A349PNE0-F1
#
_cell.length_a   1.000
_cell.length_b   1.000
_cell.length_c   1.000
_cell.angle_alpha   90.00
_cell.angle_beta   90.00
_cell.angle_gamma   90.00
#
_symmetry.space_group_name_H-M   'P 1'
#
loop_
_entity.id
_entity.type
_entity.pdbx_description
1 polymer ?
#
loop_
_entity_poly.entity_id
_entity_poly.type
_entity_poly.pdbx_seq_one_letter_code
_entity_poly.pdbx_strand_id
1 'polypeptide(L)'
;MDLNGTFTEITLAGPANLPTSFNDTFGQVVHTFADSFTGIIPKEWVQQGLKITVITPAESLVFDNLSVSAPNRILMTNFEINAFSLQNSSFYSGWEAEYGSKLPAAEFKVQSIPNILFPTISAPPPGGTITALKFSSLAEYNTLAGIPFNKHNDVSQEWKAALRDASGTYSGGMKYFTVSWTYTDRPQKGVGGGYSSVQRRGGANGLGTMIHEVGHALSLPHWGSATYPYKGIMYGIEPGTSFNETHAGPIWAYDDVQKKFIKPTIDGFSPLTFKSDPMEGGGQKNPEPGYYINHFSDYSVNQMRSLLEGHLVVYNETLGNYAKWNNTTKSYSTVQTNTGNVRYPIQREVDVISIMAAASSTTPQVDIVYPPIGPYKSGVIAVFDPRVAIDRTNADTYFCPTNGCDTTLKIVQGSTTKYIMLPMALDASLAATDPASFDTKAVNLLASDGEVFKVELLSTPDAEINGLPTNPIVLSTWTKTGYLSNESIGEFAQGIEIFIKNRDLKLSGFQDIENASIKIFSITGKQIFFENFTTNTENNFVIPNVARGVYI
;
A
#
# COMPACT_ATOMS: atom_id res chain seq x y z
N MET A 1 -20.44 -22.88 -25.48
CA MET A 1 -19.05 -22.41 -25.34
C MET A 1 -18.13 -23.61 -25.35
N ASP A 2 -16.96 -23.48 -25.97
CA ASP A 2 -15.90 -24.48 -26.04
C ASP A 2 -14.61 -23.86 -25.51
N LEU A 3 -13.97 -24.49 -24.53
CA LEU A 3 -12.65 -24.14 -24.04
C LEU A 3 -11.76 -25.38 -24.13
N ASN A 4 -10.89 -25.42 -25.14
CA ASN A 4 -9.94 -26.51 -25.37
C ASN A 4 -10.59 -27.90 -25.40
N GLY A 5 -11.78 -28.03 -25.99
CA GLY A 5 -12.53 -29.28 -26.10
C GLY A 5 -13.49 -29.56 -24.94
N THR A 6 -13.53 -28.70 -23.92
CA THR A 6 -14.53 -28.75 -22.84
C THR A 6 -15.72 -27.87 -23.21
N PHE A 7 -16.94 -28.38 -23.10
CA PHE A 7 -18.15 -27.68 -23.51
C PHE A 7 -19.04 -27.29 -22.32
N THR A 8 -19.64 -26.10 -22.40
CA THR A 8 -20.74 -25.69 -21.52
C THR A 8 -21.75 -24.87 -22.29
N GLU A 9 -23.02 -24.96 -21.90
CA GLU A 9 -24.11 -24.17 -22.44
C GLU A 9 -24.52 -23.08 -21.45
N ILE A 10 -24.82 -21.89 -21.97
CA ILE A 10 -25.41 -20.79 -21.20
C ILE A 10 -26.70 -20.43 -21.91
N THR A 11 -27.81 -20.52 -21.19
CA THR A 11 -29.09 -20.01 -21.68
C THR A 11 -29.06 -18.49 -21.60
N LEU A 12 -29.28 -17.82 -22.73
CA LEU A 12 -29.38 -16.36 -22.77
C LEU A 12 -30.73 -15.92 -22.18
N ALA A 13 -30.71 -14.90 -21.33
CA ALA A 13 -31.89 -14.24 -20.79
C ALA A 13 -32.17 -12.96 -21.59
N GLY A 14 -33.43 -12.70 -21.92
CA GLY A 14 -33.81 -11.51 -22.68
C GLY A 14 -35.33 -11.36 -22.78
N PRO A 15 -35.80 -10.34 -23.52
CA PRO A 15 -37.22 -10.10 -23.71
C PRO A 15 -37.86 -11.18 -24.57
N ALA A 16 -39.17 -11.37 -24.43
CA ALA A 16 -39.93 -12.29 -25.29
C ALA A 16 -39.91 -11.84 -26.77
N ASN A 17 -39.80 -10.54 -27.01
CA ASN A 17 -39.70 -9.94 -28.34
C ASN A 17 -38.64 -8.84 -28.31
N LEU A 18 -37.75 -8.83 -29.29
CA LEU A 18 -36.84 -7.71 -29.52
C LEU A 18 -37.59 -6.55 -30.19
N PRO A 19 -37.15 -5.29 -29.99
CA PRO A 19 -37.65 -4.16 -30.77
C PRO A 19 -37.45 -4.39 -32.26
N THR A 20 -38.39 -3.93 -33.09
CA THR A 20 -38.28 -4.02 -34.56
C THR A 20 -37.22 -3.07 -35.14
N SER A 21 -36.72 -2.14 -34.33
CA SER A 21 -35.67 -1.18 -34.67
C SER A 21 -34.95 -0.75 -33.40
N PHE A 22 -33.65 -0.49 -33.49
CA PHE A 22 -32.86 0.14 -32.44
C PHE A 22 -32.02 1.27 -33.05
N ASN A 23 -31.60 2.25 -32.24
CA ASN A 23 -30.69 3.29 -32.69
C ASN A 23 -29.27 2.72 -32.73
N ASP A 24 -28.74 2.50 -33.94
CA ASP A 24 -27.39 2.00 -34.20
C ASP A 24 -26.37 3.14 -34.44
N THR A 25 -26.79 4.39 -34.29
CA THR A 25 -25.90 5.55 -34.43
C THR A 25 -24.81 5.49 -33.36
N PHE A 26 -23.55 5.54 -33.80
CA PHE A 26 -22.40 5.58 -32.90
C PHE A 26 -22.55 6.66 -31.83
N GLY A 27 -22.18 6.34 -30.59
CA GLY A 27 -22.32 7.23 -29.44
C GLY A 27 -23.74 7.43 -28.91
N GLN A 28 -24.77 6.99 -29.66
CA GLN A 28 -26.19 7.14 -29.29
C GLN A 28 -26.90 5.80 -29.05
N VAL A 29 -26.19 4.68 -29.21
CA VAL A 29 -26.67 3.35 -28.82
C VAL A 29 -26.93 3.34 -27.31
N VAL A 30 -28.14 2.92 -26.94
CA VAL A 30 -28.54 2.72 -25.55
C VAL A 30 -28.58 1.22 -25.28
N HIS A 31 -27.81 0.76 -24.30
CA HIS A 31 -27.80 -0.65 -23.90
C HIS A 31 -28.83 -0.90 -22.81
N THR A 32 -29.79 -1.81 -23.05
CA THR A 32 -30.77 -2.22 -22.04
C THR A 32 -30.98 -3.74 -22.08
N PHE A 33 -31.51 -4.32 -21.00
CA PHE A 33 -31.95 -5.72 -21.03
C PHE A 33 -33.27 -5.91 -21.79
N ALA A 34 -33.98 -4.84 -22.13
CA ALA A 34 -35.26 -4.89 -22.83
C ALA A 34 -35.11 -5.01 -24.36
N ASP A 35 -33.92 -4.76 -24.88
CA ASP A 35 -33.59 -4.80 -26.31
C ASP A 35 -32.49 -5.82 -26.66
N SER A 36 -32.09 -6.66 -25.69
CA SER A 36 -30.99 -7.60 -25.89
C SER A 36 -31.20 -8.93 -25.18
N PHE A 37 -30.63 -9.99 -25.76
CA PHE A 37 -30.39 -11.26 -25.07
C PHE A 37 -29.00 -11.21 -24.45
N THR A 38 -28.89 -11.61 -23.19
CA THR A 38 -27.66 -11.51 -22.40
C THR A 38 -27.35 -12.83 -21.70
N GLY A 39 -26.07 -13.12 -21.52
CA GLY A 39 -25.58 -14.27 -20.78
C GLY A 39 -24.32 -13.89 -19.99
N ILE A 40 -24.10 -14.55 -18.85
CA ILE A 40 -22.91 -14.31 -18.02
C ILE A 40 -21.96 -15.48 -18.21
N ILE A 41 -20.80 -15.20 -18.81
CA ILE A 41 -19.72 -16.18 -18.98
C ILE A 41 -18.99 -16.31 -17.64
N PRO A 42 -18.91 -17.51 -17.03
CA PRO A 42 -18.15 -17.70 -15.80
C PRO A 42 -16.67 -17.37 -16.03
N LYS A 43 -16.02 -16.72 -15.05
CA LYS A 43 -14.66 -16.20 -15.21
C LYS A 43 -13.63 -17.27 -15.58
N GLU A 44 -13.82 -18.50 -15.10
CA GLU A 44 -12.98 -19.65 -15.39
C GLU A 44 -13.05 -20.10 -16.86
N TRP A 45 -14.05 -19.63 -17.62
CA TRP A 45 -14.12 -19.86 -19.07
C TRP A 45 -13.41 -18.77 -19.88
N VAL A 46 -13.19 -17.58 -19.30
CA VAL A 46 -12.54 -16.45 -19.98
C VAL A 46 -11.03 -16.67 -20.01
N GLN A 47 -10.60 -17.52 -20.93
CA GLN A 47 -9.21 -17.92 -21.12
C GLN A 47 -8.86 -18.01 -22.60
N GLN A 48 -7.57 -18.14 -22.90
CA GLN A 48 -7.08 -18.38 -24.26
C GLN A 48 -7.70 -19.65 -24.83
N GLY A 49 -8.12 -19.59 -26.09
CA GLY A 49 -8.77 -20.71 -26.76
C GLY A 49 -10.28 -20.82 -26.52
N LEU A 50 -10.88 -19.90 -25.75
CA LEU A 50 -12.33 -19.80 -25.63
C LEU A 50 -12.96 -19.53 -26.99
N LYS A 51 -13.95 -20.36 -27.35
CA LYS A 51 -14.83 -20.18 -28.49
C LYS A 51 -16.27 -20.07 -28.02
N ILE A 52 -17.01 -19.13 -28.59
CA ILE A 52 -18.42 -18.93 -28.29
C ILE A 52 -19.21 -19.21 -29.56
N THR A 53 -20.25 -20.01 -29.44
CA THR A 53 -21.25 -20.18 -30.49
C THR A 53 -22.57 -19.68 -29.93
N VAL A 54 -23.12 -18.66 -30.57
CA VAL A 54 -24.46 -18.13 -30.25
C VAL A 54 -25.43 -18.79 -31.20
N ILE A 55 -26.42 -19.48 -30.66
CA ILE A 55 -27.40 -20.25 -31.42
C ILE A 55 -28.78 -19.66 -31.18
N THR A 56 -29.50 -19.39 -32.26
CA THR A 56 -30.94 -19.10 -32.26
C THR A 56 -31.67 -20.25 -32.98
N PRO A 57 -33.01 -20.30 -32.97
CA PRO A 57 -33.75 -21.29 -33.75
C PRO A 57 -33.48 -21.25 -35.26
N ALA A 58 -33.02 -20.10 -35.80
CA ALA A 58 -32.85 -19.88 -37.23
C ALA A 58 -31.38 -19.84 -37.68
N GLU A 59 -30.45 -19.50 -36.79
CA GLU A 59 -29.05 -19.25 -37.14
C GLU A 59 -28.08 -19.62 -36.03
N SER A 60 -26.81 -19.77 -36.41
CA SER A 60 -25.69 -19.95 -35.49
C SER A 60 -24.57 -19.03 -35.91
N LEU A 61 -24.02 -18.29 -34.94
CA LEU A 61 -22.87 -17.42 -35.12
C LEU A 61 -21.71 -17.91 -34.25
N VAL A 62 -20.54 -18.07 -34.87
CA VAL A 62 -19.33 -18.57 -34.20
C VAL A 62 -18.34 -17.43 -33.99
N PHE A 63 -17.84 -17.33 -32.76
CA PHE A 63 -16.76 -16.46 -32.33
C PHE A 63 -15.62 -17.34 -31.84
N ASP A 64 -14.65 -17.62 -32.70
CA ASP A 64 -13.52 -18.54 -32.44
C ASP A 64 -12.16 -17.84 -32.34
N ASN A 65 -12.14 -16.52 -32.49
CA ASN A 65 -10.93 -15.71 -32.46
C ASN A 65 -10.99 -14.62 -31.37
N LEU A 66 -11.46 -15.00 -30.18
CA LEU A 66 -11.57 -14.10 -29.03
C LEU A 66 -10.20 -13.77 -28.47
N SER A 67 -9.88 -12.49 -28.40
CA SER A 67 -8.64 -12.01 -27.77
C SER A 67 -8.86 -11.86 -26.27
N VAL A 68 -8.25 -12.76 -25.49
CA VAL A 68 -8.24 -12.69 -24.02
C VAL A 68 -6.88 -12.12 -23.57
N SER A 69 -6.88 -11.26 -22.55
CA SER A 69 -5.66 -10.69 -21.96
C SER A 69 -5.03 -11.63 -20.92
N ALA A 70 -3.89 -11.25 -20.36
CA ALA A 70 -3.34 -11.97 -19.20
C ALA A 70 -4.32 -11.90 -18.01
N PRO A 71 -4.49 -12.99 -17.22
CA PRO A 71 -5.32 -13.00 -16.01
C PRO A 71 -4.59 -12.32 -14.84
N ASN A 72 -4.22 -11.05 -15.01
CA ASN A 72 -3.44 -10.28 -14.06
C ASN A 72 -4.19 -10.14 -12.73
N ARG A 73 -3.47 -10.30 -11.62
CA ARG A 73 -3.97 -10.08 -10.26
C ARG A 73 -3.29 -8.84 -9.69
N ILE A 74 -4.05 -7.90 -9.16
CA ILE A 74 -3.54 -6.70 -8.50
C ILE A 74 -3.69 -6.90 -7.00
N LEU A 75 -2.57 -7.07 -6.32
CA LEU A 75 -2.51 -7.18 -4.86
C LEU A 75 -1.98 -5.85 -4.31
N MET A 76 -2.83 -5.08 -3.66
CA MET A 76 -2.50 -3.79 -3.08
C MET A 76 -2.26 -3.93 -1.57
N THR A 77 -1.12 -3.46 -1.08
CA THR A 77 -0.90 -3.23 0.36
C THR A 77 -0.96 -1.73 0.63
N ASN A 78 -1.87 -1.33 1.51
CA ASN A 78 -2.07 0.06 1.90
C ASN A 78 -1.64 0.31 3.35
N PHE A 79 -0.54 1.04 3.53
CA PHE A 79 -0.07 1.45 4.84
C PHE A 79 -0.73 2.78 5.23
N GLU A 80 -1.51 2.77 6.31
CA GLU A 80 -2.23 3.96 6.77
C GLU A 80 -1.44 4.63 7.89
N ILE A 81 -0.54 5.53 7.50
CA ILE A 81 0.43 6.18 8.38
C ILE A 81 -0.13 7.49 8.91
N ASN A 82 -0.12 7.60 10.23
CA ASN A 82 -0.46 8.78 10.99
C ASN A 82 0.84 9.44 11.46
N ALA A 83 1.11 10.65 10.97
CA ALA A 83 2.22 11.44 11.47
C ALA A 83 1.79 12.22 12.72
N PHE A 84 2.58 12.10 13.80
CA PHE A 84 2.46 12.83 15.08
C PHE A 84 1.29 12.42 15.98
N SER A 85 0.12 12.13 15.43
CA SER A 85 -1.09 11.81 16.20
C SER A 85 -1.97 10.82 15.45
N LEU A 86 -2.61 9.90 16.17
CA LEU A 86 -3.56 8.97 15.58
C LEU A 86 -4.79 9.71 15.06
N GLN A 87 -5.17 9.41 13.82
CA GLN A 87 -6.38 9.92 13.20
C GLN A 87 -7.20 8.76 12.63
N ASN A 88 -8.44 8.67 13.09
CA ASN A 88 -9.43 7.76 12.53
C ASN A 88 -10.06 8.40 11.30
N SER A 89 -9.38 8.31 10.16
CA SER A 89 -10.00 8.52 8.85
C SER A 89 -10.22 7.15 8.21
N SER A 90 -11.19 6.96 7.33
CA SER A 90 -11.36 5.72 6.57
C SER A 90 -12.01 6.06 5.24
N PHE A 91 -11.77 5.23 4.22
CA PHE A 91 -12.52 5.30 2.97
C PHE A 91 -13.94 4.72 3.19
N TYR A 92 -14.86 5.03 2.26
CA TYR A 92 -16.22 4.50 2.33
C TYR A 92 -16.24 2.98 2.17
N SER A 93 -17.03 2.29 2.99
CA SER A 93 -17.21 0.83 2.85
C SER A 93 -17.63 0.46 1.42
N GLY A 94 -16.99 -0.57 0.85
CA GLY A 94 -17.31 -1.09 -0.47
C GLY A 94 -16.56 -0.44 -1.64
N TRP A 95 -15.72 0.57 -1.37
CA TRP A 95 -14.91 1.20 -2.42
C TRP A 95 -13.97 0.21 -3.12
N GLU A 96 -13.45 -0.80 -2.40
CA GLU A 96 -12.54 -1.78 -2.97
C GLU A 96 -13.22 -2.61 -4.05
N ALA A 97 -14.46 -3.03 -3.80
CA ALA A 97 -15.25 -3.82 -4.74
C ALA A 97 -15.63 -2.99 -5.97
N GLU A 98 -16.07 -1.74 -5.75
CA GLU A 98 -16.40 -0.82 -6.84
C GLU A 98 -15.17 -0.48 -7.69
N TYR A 99 -14.02 -0.22 -7.07
CA TYR A 99 -12.79 0.07 -7.80
C TYR A 99 -12.29 -1.17 -8.56
N GLY A 100 -12.33 -2.34 -7.91
CA GLY A 100 -11.92 -3.61 -8.51
C GLY A 100 -12.70 -3.97 -9.76
N SER A 101 -14.02 -3.72 -9.80
CA SER A 101 -14.85 -3.98 -11.00
C SER A 101 -14.54 -3.05 -12.18
N LYS A 102 -13.82 -1.96 -11.94
CA LYS A 102 -13.44 -0.95 -12.95
C LYS A 102 -12.02 -1.15 -13.50
N LEU A 103 -11.27 -2.13 -12.98
CA LEU A 103 -9.90 -2.41 -13.40
C LEU A 103 -9.84 -3.54 -14.44
N PRO A 104 -8.88 -3.52 -15.39
CA PRO A 104 -8.62 -4.62 -16.31
C PRO A 104 -7.81 -5.74 -15.63
N ALA A 105 -8.32 -6.28 -14.53
CA ALA A 105 -7.67 -7.32 -13.74
C ALA A 105 -8.63 -8.47 -13.46
N ALA A 106 -8.09 -9.70 -13.41
CA ALA A 106 -8.86 -10.88 -13.02
C ALA A 106 -9.16 -10.92 -11.51
N GLU A 107 -8.37 -10.20 -10.72
CA GLU A 107 -8.58 -10.05 -9.28
C GLU A 107 -7.97 -8.72 -8.80
N PHE A 108 -8.68 -8.03 -7.92
CA PHE A 108 -8.15 -6.92 -7.13
C PHE A 108 -8.35 -7.23 -5.64
N LYS A 109 -7.26 -7.17 -4.87
CA LYS A 109 -7.28 -7.39 -3.42
C LYS A 109 -6.53 -6.28 -2.71
N VAL A 110 -7.13 -5.72 -1.68
CA VAL A 110 -6.52 -4.70 -0.83
C VAL A 110 -6.26 -5.30 0.56
N GLN A 111 -5.05 -5.10 1.06
CA GLN A 111 -4.69 -5.31 2.45
C GLN A 111 -4.36 -3.94 3.05
N SER A 112 -5.25 -3.41 3.88
CA SER A 112 -4.99 -2.19 4.64
C SER A 112 -4.32 -2.52 5.97
N ILE A 113 -3.25 -1.80 6.29
CA ILE A 113 -2.51 -1.85 7.55
C ILE A 113 -2.82 -0.55 8.30
N PRO A 114 -3.85 -0.56 9.17
CA PRO A 114 -4.36 0.64 9.78
C PRO A 114 -3.49 1.14 10.93
N ASN A 115 -3.71 2.40 11.30
CA ASN A 115 -3.28 2.99 12.58
C ASN A 115 -1.77 2.92 12.85
N ILE A 116 -0.94 3.00 11.81
CA ILE A 116 0.51 3.08 11.97
C ILE A 116 0.82 4.50 12.48
N LEU A 117 1.31 4.64 13.71
CA LEU A 117 1.66 5.94 14.28
C LEU A 117 3.17 6.17 14.21
N PHE A 118 3.56 7.25 13.54
CA PHE A 118 4.92 7.80 13.61
C PHE A 118 4.90 9.07 14.45
N PRO A 119 5.23 8.99 15.76
CA PRO A 119 5.20 10.16 16.65
C PRO A 119 6.27 11.19 16.29
N THR A 120 7.34 10.74 15.65
CA THR A 120 8.43 11.56 15.13
C THR A 120 8.72 11.09 13.70
N ILE A 121 9.02 12.03 12.82
CA ILE A 121 9.44 11.74 11.45
C ILE A 121 10.80 12.37 11.19
N SER A 122 11.57 11.73 10.31
CA SER A 122 12.76 12.31 9.70
C SER A 122 12.47 12.59 8.24
N ALA A 123 12.88 13.76 7.75
CA ALA A 123 12.64 14.21 6.39
C ALA A 123 13.97 14.52 5.69
N PRO A 124 14.08 14.17 4.39
CA PRO A 124 15.24 14.53 3.60
C PRO A 124 15.36 16.07 3.47
N PRO A 125 16.57 16.58 3.17
CA PRO A 125 16.75 17.99 2.84
C PRO A 125 15.78 18.43 1.74
N PRO A 126 15.01 19.52 1.92
CA PRO A 126 14.09 19.99 0.89
C PRO A 126 14.81 20.73 -0.26
N GLY A 127 16.13 20.91 -0.15
CA GLY A 127 16.99 21.70 -1.04
C GLY A 127 17.27 23.11 -0.52
N GLY A 128 18.14 23.84 -1.21
CA GLY A 128 18.55 25.19 -0.83
C GLY A 128 19.49 25.17 0.38
N THR A 129 19.13 25.89 1.45
CA THR A 129 19.95 26.03 2.67
C THR A 129 19.48 25.15 3.83
N ILE A 130 18.42 24.35 3.64
CA ILE A 130 17.81 23.54 4.70
C ILE A 130 18.34 22.11 4.58
N THR A 131 18.84 21.58 5.69
CA THR A 131 19.34 20.20 5.81
C THR A 131 18.21 19.22 6.10
N ALA A 132 18.53 17.94 6.25
CA ALA A 132 17.59 16.96 6.80
C ALA A 132 17.11 17.41 8.18
N LEU A 133 15.87 17.07 8.54
CA LEU A 133 15.27 17.44 9.82
C LEU A 133 14.47 16.29 10.41
N LYS A 134 14.56 16.15 11.73
CA LYS A 134 13.72 15.25 12.54
C LYS A 134 12.86 16.06 13.47
N PHE A 135 11.56 15.77 13.47
CA PHE A 135 10.55 16.58 14.15
C PHE A 135 9.31 15.75 14.48
N SER A 136 8.56 16.20 15.49
CA SER A 136 7.38 15.53 16.06
C SER A 136 6.11 16.37 15.90
N SER A 137 6.19 17.51 15.21
CA SER A 137 5.01 18.29 14.79
C SER A 137 5.31 19.20 13.61
N LEU A 138 4.27 19.64 12.89
CA LEU A 138 4.43 20.65 11.83
C LEU A 138 4.93 22.00 12.37
N ALA A 139 4.55 22.36 13.59
CA ALA A 139 5.00 23.59 14.23
C ALA A 139 6.52 23.54 14.49
N GLU A 140 7.01 22.42 15.01
CA GLU A 140 8.44 22.19 15.22
C GLU A 140 9.22 22.26 13.91
N TYR A 141 8.73 21.61 12.83
CA TYR A 141 9.36 21.75 11.51
C TYR A 141 9.46 23.22 11.09
N ASN A 142 8.37 23.98 11.20
CA ASN A 142 8.37 25.38 10.75
C ASN A 142 9.37 26.23 11.55
N THR A 143 9.55 25.93 12.84
CA THR A 143 10.57 26.56 13.68
C THR A 143 11.98 26.18 13.24
N LEU A 144 12.25 24.90 12.97
CA LEU A 144 13.57 24.41 12.56
C LEU A 144 13.97 24.85 11.15
N ALA A 145 13.02 24.77 10.20
CA ALA A 145 13.26 25.05 8.79
C ALA A 145 13.07 26.53 8.41
N GLY A 146 12.39 27.31 9.25
CA GLY A 146 11.99 28.69 8.95
C GLY A 146 10.92 28.82 7.85
N ILE A 147 10.34 27.71 7.37
CA ILE A 147 9.32 27.67 6.32
C ILE A 147 8.23 26.64 6.61
N PRO A 148 7.01 26.79 6.06
CA PRO A 148 5.96 25.78 6.19
C PRO A 148 6.36 24.44 5.57
N PHE A 149 6.14 23.33 6.29
CA PHE A 149 6.34 21.98 5.72
C PHE A 149 5.40 21.75 4.52
N ASN A 150 5.95 21.43 3.35
CA ASN A 150 5.18 21.11 2.14
C ASN A 150 5.65 19.82 1.46
N LYS A 151 6.44 19.00 2.18
CA LYS A 151 7.16 17.82 1.68
C LYS A 151 6.58 16.49 2.15
N HIS A 152 5.29 16.48 2.51
CA HIS A 152 4.58 15.29 2.98
C HIS A 152 4.67 14.12 2.00
N ASN A 153 4.52 14.40 0.70
CA ASN A 153 4.63 13.39 -0.36
C ASN A 153 6.07 12.88 -0.47
N ASP A 154 7.06 13.75 -0.43
CA ASP A 154 8.48 13.38 -0.54
C ASP A 154 8.86 12.41 0.60
N VAL A 155 8.50 12.72 1.85
CA VAL A 155 8.72 11.81 3.00
C VAL A 155 7.94 10.49 2.86
N SER A 156 6.68 10.56 2.41
CA SER A 156 5.87 9.35 2.25
C SER A 156 6.37 8.46 1.12
N GLN A 157 6.98 9.04 0.08
CA GLN A 157 7.59 8.30 -1.02
C GLN A 157 8.80 7.50 -0.54
N GLU A 158 9.59 8.06 0.38
CA GLU A 158 10.69 7.34 1.04
C GLU A 158 10.17 6.13 1.83
N TRP A 159 9.13 6.31 2.66
CA TRP A 159 8.52 5.19 3.39
C TRP A 159 7.98 4.10 2.47
N LYS A 160 7.28 4.52 1.41
CA LYS A 160 6.71 3.62 0.41
C LYS A 160 7.81 2.84 -0.31
N ALA A 161 8.88 3.51 -0.74
CA ALA A 161 10.01 2.87 -1.40
C ALA A 161 10.67 1.85 -0.46
N ALA A 162 10.96 2.24 0.78
CA ALA A 162 11.53 1.35 1.79
C ALA A 162 10.69 0.09 2.03
N LEU A 163 9.38 0.24 2.25
CA LEU A 163 8.46 -0.89 2.52
C LEU A 163 8.26 -1.80 1.30
N ARG A 164 8.20 -1.22 0.10
CA ARG A 164 8.17 -1.97 -1.16
C ARG A 164 9.44 -2.79 -1.32
N ASP A 165 10.60 -2.14 -1.20
CA ASP A 165 11.90 -2.74 -1.46
C ASP A 165 12.26 -3.83 -0.43
N ALA A 166 11.78 -3.70 0.81
CA ALA A 166 11.85 -4.76 1.83
C ALA A 166 11.14 -6.07 1.43
N SER A 167 10.22 -5.98 0.47
CA SER A 167 9.48 -7.09 -0.10
C SER A 167 10.04 -7.55 -1.47
N GLY A 168 11.09 -6.89 -1.98
CA GLY A 168 11.68 -7.10 -3.30
C GLY A 168 11.96 -5.80 -4.04
N THR A 169 13.18 -5.64 -4.57
CA THR A 169 13.66 -4.38 -5.17
C THR A 169 13.28 -4.18 -6.64
N TYR A 170 12.75 -5.20 -7.33
CA TYR A 170 12.47 -5.07 -8.76
C TYR A 170 11.12 -4.41 -9.03
N SER A 171 11.13 -3.36 -9.86
CA SER A 171 10.00 -2.57 -10.37
C SER A 171 8.99 -3.34 -11.24
N GLY A 172 8.94 -4.67 -11.13
CA GLY A 172 8.10 -5.61 -11.89
C GLY A 172 6.76 -5.96 -11.23
N GLY A 173 6.23 -5.11 -10.35
CA GLY A 173 4.80 -5.09 -10.08
C GLY A 173 4.17 -6.27 -9.33
N MET A 174 4.93 -7.14 -8.64
CA MET A 174 4.34 -8.30 -7.91
C MET A 174 3.22 -7.89 -6.94
N LYS A 175 3.37 -6.73 -6.32
CA LYS A 175 2.37 -6.09 -5.47
C LYS A 175 2.37 -4.59 -5.72
N TYR A 176 1.21 -4.00 -5.61
CA TYR A 176 1.01 -2.57 -5.61
C TYR A 176 1.18 -2.04 -4.18
N PHE A 177 2.05 -1.04 -3.99
CA PHE A 177 2.30 -0.47 -2.66
C PHE A 177 1.75 0.94 -2.57
N THR A 178 0.93 1.19 -1.56
CA THR A 178 0.44 2.54 -1.27
C THR A 178 0.70 2.94 0.17
N VAL A 179 1.07 4.20 0.36
CA VAL A 179 1.12 4.84 1.68
C VAL A 179 0.05 5.92 1.72
N SER A 180 -0.99 5.67 2.50
CA SER A 180 -2.02 6.67 2.81
C SER A 180 -1.60 7.39 4.09
N TRP A 181 -1.26 8.68 3.99
CA TRP A 181 -0.78 9.45 5.14
C TRP A 181 -1.86 10.40 5.69
N THR A 182 -1.75 10.73 6.98
CA THR A 182 -2.51 11.83 7.58
C THR A 182 -1.59 12.73 8.41
N TYR A 183 -1.56 14.01 8.06
CA TYR A 183 -0.98 15.11 8.86
C TYR A 183 -2.12 16.04 9.27
N THR A 184 -2.05 16.61 10.49
CA THR A 184 -3.01 17.61 10.96
C THR A 184 -3.02 18.82 10.01
N ASP A 185 -4.22 19.28 9.63
CA ASP A 185 -4.48 20.58 8.98
C ASP A 185 -3.86 20.83 7.58
N ARG A 186 -3.94 19.86 6.65
CA ARG A 186 -3.40 20.08 5.28
C ARG A 186 -4.34 19.69 4.12
N PRO A 187 -4.24 20.40 2.97
CA PRO A 187 -5.03 20.12 1.78
C PRO A 187 -4.65 18.79 1.12
N GLN A 188 -5.58 18.24 0.33
CA GLN A 188 -5.43 16.96 -0.34
C GLN A 188 -4.43 17.04 -1.49
N LYS A 189 -3.40 16.21 -1.41
CA LYS A 189 -2.41 15.98 -2.47
C LYS A 189 -2.00 14.51 -2.44
N GLY A 190 -1.55 14.02 -3.58
CA GLY A 190 -0.94 12.71 -3.73
C GLY A 190 0.15 12.73 -4.79
N VAL A 191 0.84 11.60 -4.93
CA VAL A 191 1.74 11.29 -6.03
C VAL A 191 1.65 9.80 -6.33
N GLY A 192 1.32 9.46 -7.57
CA GLY A 192 1.33 8.10 -8.08
C GLY A 192 2.36 7.89 -9.18
N GLY A 193 2.84 6.66 -9.32
CA GLY A 193 3.75 6.28 -10.41
C GLY A 193 4.45 4.95 -10.15
N GLY A 194 4.70 4.18 -11.21
CA GLY A 194 5.51 2.95 -11.15
C GLY A 194 5.00 1.93 -10.12
N TYR A 195 3.73 1.49 -10.25
CA TYR A 195 3.09 0.49 -9.37
C TYR A 195 3.02 0.87 -7.88
N SER A 196 3.02 2.17 -7.58
CA SER A 196 2.95 2.62 -6.20
C SER A 196 2.41 4.05 -6.10
N SER A 197 1.77 4.38 -4.97
CA SER A 197 1.23 5.72 -4.73
C SER A 197 1.41 6.20 -3.29
N VAL A 198 1.37 7.51 -3.11
CA VAL A 198 1.16 8.15 -1.82
C VAL A 198 0.00 9.12 -1.92
N GLN A 199 -0.81 9.19 -0.88
CA GLN A 199 -1.94 10.10 -0.86
C GLN A 199 -2.35 10.45 0.56
N ARG A 200 -3.02 11.60 0.71
CA ARG A 200 -3.72 11.90 1.96
C ARG A 200 -4.93 10.99 2.17
N ARG A 201 -5.09 10.46 3.38
CA ARG A 201 -6.27 9.69 3.80
C ARG A 201 -7.42 10.62 4.24
N GLY A 202 -8.65 10.24 3.92
CA GLY A 202 -9.87 10.80 4.53
C GLY A 202 -10.69 11.79 3.69
N GLY A 203 -12.02 11.75 3.94
CA GLY A 203 -13.05 12.56 3.29
C GLY A 203 -13.48 12.03 1.92
N ALA A 204 -14.63 12.50 1.41
CA ALA A 204 -15.12 12.14 0.07
C ALA A 204 -14.01 12.34 -0.97
N ASN A 205 -13.36 13.50 -0.94
CA ASN A 205 -12.29 13.86 -1.86
C ASN A 205 -10.98 13.08 -1.69
N GLY A 206 -10.77 12.41 -0.54
CA GLY A 206 -9.61 11.56 -0.32
C GLY A 206 -9.66 10.29 -1.18
N LEU A 207 -10.85 9.71 -1.35
CA LEU A 207 -11.03 8.53 -2.22
C LEU A 207 -10.72 8.88 -3.68
N GLY A 208 -11.24 10.00 -4.18
CA GLY A 208 -10.94 10.48 -5.53
C GLY A 208 -9.44 10.70 -5.74
N THR A 209 -8.78 11.36 -4.78
CA THR A 209 -7.31 11.54 -4.81
C THR A 209 -6.59 10.20 -4.90
N MET A 210 -6.93 9.23 -4.04
CA MET A 210 -6.33 7.90 -4.08
C MET A 210 -6.47 7.26 -5.45
N ILE A 211 -7.67 7.27 -6.03
CA ILE A 211 -7.93 6.62 -7.33
C ILE A 211 -7.14 7.29 -8.46
N HIS A 212 -7.03 8.62 -8.42
CA HIS A 212 -6.21 9.38 -9.34
C HIS A 212 -4.72 8.95 -9.26
N GLU A 213 -4.17 8.87 -8.04
CA GLU A 213 -2.78 8.44 -7.87
C GLU A 213 -2.57 6.96 -8.22
N VAL A 214 -3.55 6.10 -7.94
CA VAL A 214 -3.48 4.70 -8.39
C VAL A 214 -3.55 4.61 -9.91
N GLY A 215 -4.31 5.48 -10.56
CA GLY A 215 -4.29 5.65 -12.01
C GLY A 215 -2.89 5.99 -12.54
N HIS A 216 -2.21 6.97 -11.94
CA HIS A 216 -0.82 7.28 -12.30
C HIS A 216 0.14 6.12 -12.11
N ALA A 217 -0.02 5.38 -11.03
CA ALA A 217 0.78 4.20 -10.77
C ALA A 217 0.50 3.04 -11.74
N LEU A 218 -0.69 3.02 -12.36
CA LEU A 218 -1.06 2.18 -13.49
C LEU A 218 -0.80 2.87 -14.85
N SER A 219 0.13 3.84 -14.88
CA SER A 219 0.64 4.52 -16.08
C SER A 219 -0.37 5.40 -16.81
N LEU A 220 -1.42 5.85 -16.12
CA LEU A 220 -2.32 6.85 -16.67
C LEU A 220 -1.74 8.25 -16.55
N PRO A 221 -1.87 9.10 -17.58
CA PRO A 221 -1.48 10.50 -17.50
C PRO A 221 -2.62 11.36 -16.93
N HIS A 222 -2.31 12.59 -16.55
CA HIS A 222 -3.34 13.57 -16.18
C HIS A 222 -4.35 13.75 -17.32
N TRP A 223 -5.61 13.96 -16.96
CA TRP A 223 -6.68 14.28 -17.89
C TRP A 223 -6.35 15.49 -18.77
N GLY A 224 -6.74 15.41 -20.05
CA GLY A 224 -6.44 16.43 -21.04
C GLY A 224 -4.98 16.50 -21.49
N SER A 225 -4.12 15.58 -21.04
CA SER A 225 -2.78 15.43 -21.64
C SER A 225 -2.87 15.10 -23.13
N ALA A 226 -1.80 15.40 -23.87
CA ALA A 226 -1.75 15.17 -25.31
C ALA A 226 -2.01 13.71 -25.73
N THR A 227 -1.80 12.76 -24.83
CA THR A 227 -1.95 11.32 -25.08
C THR A 227 -3.40 10.82 -25.07
N TYR A 228 -4.34 11.56 -24.46
CA TYR A 228 -5.75 11.17 -24.51
C TYR A 228 -6.27 11.30 -25.95
N PRO A 229 -6.88 10.25 -26.51
CA PRO A 229 -7.26 10.23 -27.92
C PRO A 229 -8.56 10.98 -28.21
N TYR A 230 -9.46 11.10 -27.24
CA TYR A 230 -10.81 11.62 -27.46
C TYR A 230 -10.88 13.10 -27.11
N LYS A 231 -11.17 13.93 -28.12
CA LYS A 231 -11.21 15.38 -28.02
C LYS A 231 -12.32 15.98 -28.87
N GLY A 232 -12.84 17.12 -28.42
CA GLY A 232 -13.85 17.89 -29.13
C GLY A 232 -15.20 17.16 -29.19
N ILE A 233 -16.06 17.60 -30.10
CA ILE A 233 -17.37 16.98 -30.33
C ILE A 233 -17.17 15.63 -31.03
N MET A 234 -17.74 14.57 -30.45
CA MET A 234 -17.74 13.23 -31.03
C MET A 234 -19.17 12.70 -31.10
N TYR A 235 -19.60 12.24 -32.27
CA TYR A 235 -20.97 11.75 -32.54
C TYR A 235 -22.09 12.73 -32.16
N GLY A 236 -21.81 14.04 -32.23
CA GLY A 236 -22.76 15.09 -31.83
C GLY A 236 -22.89 15.26 -30.31
N ILE A 237 -21.99 14.68 -29.53
CA ILE A 237 -21.93 14.78 -28.06
C ILE A 237 -20.75 15.67 -27.68
N GLU A 238 -21.00 16.60 -26.77
CA GLU A 238 -20.00 17.56 -26.29
C GLU A 238 -19.03 16.90 -25.29
N PRO A 239 -17.75 17.32 -25.26
CA PRO A 239 -16.76 16.81 -24.31
C PRO A 239 -16.90 17.38 -22.89
N GLY A 240 -17.92 18.21 -22.65
CA GLY A 240 -18.16 18.91 -21.38
C GLY A 240 -17.17 20.04 -21.13
N THR A 241 -17.31 20.72 -19.99
CA THR A 241 -16.35 21.75 -19.55
C THR A 241 -15.07 21.09 -19.05
N SER A 242 -14.27 20.58 -19.99
CA SER A 242 -13.09 19.75 -19.77
C SER A 242 -11.82 20.48 -20.20
N PHE A 243 -10.71 20.18 -19.53
CA PHE A 243 -9.40 20.68 -19.94
C PHE A 243 -9.05 20.09 -21.32
N ASN A 244 -8.67 20.93 -22.27
CA ASN A 244 -8.35 20.55 -23.66
C ASN A 244 -9.47 19.77 -24.38
N GLU A 245 -10.74 20.04 -24.07
CA GLU A 245 -11.91 19.42 -24.72
C GLU A 245 -11.87 17.88 -24.69
N THR A 246 -11.21 17.30 -23.68
CA THR A 246 -11.00 15.85 -23.56
C THR A 246 -12.20 15.15 -22.94
N HIS A 247 -12.50 13.93 -23.39
CA HIS A 247 -13.64 13.17 -22.89
C HIS A 247 -13.38 11.64 -22.81
N ALA A 248 -14.26 10.90 -22.11
CA ALA A 248 -14.01 9.49 -21.79
C ALA A 248 -14.27 8.52 -22.96
N GLY A 249 -14.71 9.03 -24.11
CA GLY A 249 -15.08 8.23 -25.27
C GLY A 249 -16.52 7.69 -25.21
N PRO A 250 -16.93 6.93 -26.24
CA PRO A 250 -18.33 6.52 -26.44
C PRO A 250 -18.70 5.18 -25.78
N ILE A 251 -17.76 4.53 -25.09
CA ILE A 251 -17.94 3.17 -24.57
C ILE A 251 -18.72 3.18 -23.25
N TRP A 252 -19.76 2.35 -23.17
CA TRP A 252 -20.47 2.09 -21.94
C TRP A 252 -19.68 1.13 -21.06
N ALA A 253 -19.68 1.39 -19.76
CA ALA A 253 -19.19 0.44 -18.77
C ALA A 253 -20.30 -0.52 -18.33
N TYR A 254 -19.91 -1.61 -17.70
CA TYR A 254 -20.83 -2.55 -17.06
C TYR A 254 -20.40 -2.79 -15.62
N ASP A 255 -21.32 -2.56 -14.69
CA ASP A 255 -21.13 -2.93 -13.30
C ASP A 255 -21.69 -4.33 -13.07
N ASP A 256 -20.80 -5.27 -12.77
CA ASP A 256 -21.13 -6.66 -12.55
C ASP A 256 -21.78 -6.93 -11.19
N VAL A 257 -21.63 -6.04 -10.22
CA VAL A 257 -22.26 -6.17 -8.89
C VAL A 257 -23.73 -5.79 -8.98
N GLN A 258 -24.03 -4.61 -9.53
CA GLN A 258 -25.42 -4.15 -9.70
C GLN A 258 -26.09 -4.67 -10.98
N LYS A 259 -25.34 -5.36 -11.85
CA LYS A 259 -25.78 -5.83 -13.17
C LYS A 259 -26.34 -4.69 -14.02
N LYS A 260 -25.63 -3.57 -14.08
CA LYS A 260 -26.10 -2.31 -14.69
C LYS A 260 -25.17 -1.85 -15.81
N PHE A 261 -25.76 -1.44 -16.94
CA PHE A 261 -25.06 -0.69 -17.98
C PHE A 261 -24.90 0.78 -17.56
N ILE A 262 -23.69 1.31 -17.69
CA ILE A 262 -23.34 2.66 -17.26
C ILE A 262 -22.89 3.45 -18.47
N LYS A 263 -23.70 4.45 -18.81
CA LYS A 263 -23.47 5.27 -20.00
C LYS A 263 -22.27 6.19 -19.86
N PRO A 264 -21.59 6.53 -20.97
CA PRO A 264 -20.45 7.42 -20.96
C PRO A 264 -20.83 8.91 -20.85
N THR A 265 -22.12 9.24 -20.80
CA THR A 265 -22.63 10.61 -20.80
C THR A 265 -23.28 11.00 -19.48
N ILE A 266 -23.32 12.29 -19.18
CA ILE A 266 -23.92 12.83 -17.96
C ILE A 266 -25.45 12.92 -18.10
N ASP A 267 -26.18 12.47 -17.08
CA ASP A 267 -27.63 12.56 -17.00
C ASP A 267 -28.12 14.01 -16.89
N GLY A 268 -29.19 14.34 -17.62
CA GLY A 268 -29.88 15.63 -17.50
C GLY A 268 -29.19 16.81 -18.17
N PHE A 269 -28.12 16.60 -18.93
CA PHE A 269 -27.44 17.66 -19.69
C PHE A 269 -28.02 17.81 -21.11
N SER A 270 -28.24 19.07 -21.51
CA SER A 270 -28.61 19.46 -22.88
C SER A 270 -27.73 20.63 -23.32
N PRO A 271 -26.84 20.45 -24.31
CA PRO A 271 -26.64 19.24 -25.12
C PRO A 271 -26.06 18.07 -24.32
N LEU A 272 -26.24 16.86 -24.86
CA LEU A 272 -25.68 15.63 -24.29
C LEU A 272 -24.16 15.78 -24.17
N THR A 273 -23.61 15.38 -23.02
CA THR A 273 -22.23 15.66 -22.64
C THR A 273 -21.55 14.39 -22.14
N PHE A 274 -20.31 14.12 -22.56
CA PHE A 274 -19.51 13.01 -22.05
C PHE A 274 -19.05 13.21 -20.61
N LYS A 275 -18.82 12.10 -19.90
CA LYS A 275 -18.18 12.06 -18.59
C LYS A 275 -16.67 12.21 -18.69
N SER A 276 -16.08 12.56 -17.54
CA SER A 276 -14.63 12.59 -17.35
C SER A 276 -14.11 11.30 -16.74
N ASP A 277 -12.91 10.92 -17.15
CA ASP A 277 -12.13 9.83 -16.54
C ASP A 277 -11.67 10.21 -15.12
N PRO A 278 -11.47 9.24 -14.20
CA PRO A 278 -10.89 9.50 -12.88
C PRO A 278 -9.56 10.26 -12.86
N MET A 279 -8.85 10.33 -13.99
CA MET A 279 -7.69 11.21 -14.13
C MET A 279 -8.01 12.72 -14.15
N GLU A 280 -9.27 13.13 -14.05
CA GLU A 280 -9.71 14.51 -13.75
C GLU A 280 -10.12 14.62 -12.27
N GLY A 281 -9.15 14.62 -11.36
CA GLY A 281 -9.41 14.85 -9.93
C GLY A 281 -10.17 13.71 -9.22
N GLY A 282 -9.98 12.46 -9.67
CA GLY A 282 -10.51 11.28 -8.97
C GLY A 282 -11.91 10.86 -9.37
N GLY A 283 -12.46 11.42 -10.45
CA GLY A 283 -13.76 11.01 -10.99
C GLY A 283 -14.93 11.50 -10.15
N GLN A 284 -14.73 12.56 -9.36
CA GLN A 284 -15.75 13.14 -8.49
C GLN A 284 -16.55 14.26 -9.16
N LYS A 285 -16.08 14.70 -10.34
CA LYS A 285 -16.81 15.64 -11.17
C LYS A 285 -17.88 14.86 -11.92
N ASN A 286 -19.15 15.10 -11.57
CA ASN A 286 -20.32 14.43 -12.13
C ASN A 286 -20.34 12.90 -11.90
N PRO A 287 -20.36 12.45 -10.63
CA PRO A 287 -20.36 11.03 -10.31
C PRO A 287 -21.63 10.36 -10.84
N GLU A 288 -21.51 9.11 -11.31
CA GLU A 288 -22.67 8.29 -11.63
C GLU A 288 -23.49 8.06 -10.34
N PRO A 289 -24.82 8.29 -10.35
CA PRO A 289 -25.67 8.02 -9.21
C PRO A 289 -25.51 6.58 -8.69
N GLY A 290 -25.17 6.44 -7.41
CA GLY A 290 -24.94 5.14 -6.76
C GLY A 290 -23.49 4.65 -6.79
N TYR A 291 -22.55 5.44 -7.31
CA TYR A 291 -21.13 5.11 -7.35
C TYR A 291 -20.28 6.19 -6.70
N TYR A 292 -19.19 5.78 -6.05
CA TYR A 292 -18.22 6.71 -5.47
C TYR A 292 -17.22 7.25 -6.51
N ILE A 293 -17.08 6.56 -7.65
CA ILE A 293 -16.01 6.77 -8.61
C ILE A 293 -16.58 6.76 -10.05
N ASN A 294 -16.10 7.62 -10.94
CA ASN A 294 -16.37 7.47 -12.37
C ASN A 294 -15.68 6.23 -12.96
N HIS A 295 -16.16 5.77 -14.11
CA HIS A 295 -15.46 4.73 -14.87
C HIS A 295 -14.26 5.32 -15.61
N PHE A 296 -13.20 4.54 -15.69
CA PHE A 296 -12.11 4.82 -16.61
C PHE A 296 -12.60 4.73 -18.06
N SER A 297 -12.06 5.59 -18.91
CA SER A 297 -12.21 5.47 -20.36
C SER A 297 -11.63 4.14 -20.85
N ASP A 298 -12.13 3.64 -21.97
CA ASP A 298 -11.58 2.44 -22.63
C ASP A 298 -10.09 2.61 -22.99
N TYR A 299 -9.67 3.82 -23.35
CA TYR A 299 -8.26 4.20 -23.49
C TYR A 299 -7.48 3.95 -22.19
N SER A 300 -7.93 4.50 -21.06
CA SER A 300 -7.28 4.30 -19.76
C SER A 300 -7.23 2.83 -19.37
N VAL A 301 -8.34 2.10 -19.53
CA VAL A 301 -8.40 0.66 -19.26
C VAL A 301 -7.39 -0.09 -20.14
N ASN A 302 -7.26 0.24 -21.42
CA ASN A 302 -6.28 -0.39 -22.30
C ASN A 302 -4.82 -0.05 -21.93
N GLN A 303 -4.54 1.17 -21.48
CA GLN A 303 -3.22 1.57 -20.99
C GLN A 303 -2.84 0.78 -19.72
N MET A 304 -3.76 0.67 -18.76
CA MET A 304 -3.57 -0.14 -17.55
C MET A 304 -3.36 -1.61 -17.89
N ARG A 305 -4.17 -2.18 -18.79
CA ARG A 305 -4.00 -3.56 -19.29
C ARG A 305 -2.61 -3.78 -19.88
N SER A 306 -2.16 -2.86 -20.74
CA SER A 306 -0.86 -2.93 -21.40
C SER A 306 0.30 -2.85 -20.40
N LEU A 307 0.17 -1.99 -19.39
CA LEU A 307 1.14 -1.92 -18.30
C LEU A 307 1.21 -3.24 -17.52
N LEU A 308 0.05 -3.79 -17.13
CA LEU A 308 -0.05 -5.05 -16.39
C LEU A 308 0.60 -6.21 -17.16
N GLU A 309 0.28 -6.37 -18.45
CA GLU A 309 0.88 -7.41 -19.29
C GLU A 309 2.39 -7.22 -19.50
N GLY A 310 2.88 -5.99 -19.62
CA GLY A 310 4.31 -5.72 -19.86
C GLY A 310 5.19 -5.79 -18.61
N HIS A 311 4.62 -5.52 -17.43
CA HIS A 311 5.40 -5.28 -16.22
C HIS A 311 5.21 -6.33 -15.15
N LEU A 312 4.02 -6.94 -15.02
CA LEU A 312 3.71 -7.84 -13.92
C LEU A 312 4.59 -9.11 -13.98
N VAL A 313 5.28 -9.36 -12.88
CA VAL A 313 6.01 -10.60 -12.62
C VAL A 313 5.20 -11.43 -11.62
N VAL A 314 4.98 -12.70 -11.93
CA VAL A 314 4.30 -13.64 -11.03
C VAL A 314 5.19 -14.85 -10.80
N TYR A 315 5.06 -15.50 -9.65
CA TYR A 315 5.70 -16.80 -9.47
C TYR A 315 4.86 -17.87 -10.17
N ASN A 316 5.45 -18.55 -11.14
CA ASN A 316 4.84 -19.66 -11.85
C ASN A 316 5.25 -20.96 -11.16
N GLU A 317 4.30 -21.58 -10.45
CA GLU A 317 4.52 -22.85 -9.71
C GLU A 317 4.99 -23.98 -10.63
N THR A 318 4.47 -24.06 -11.86
CA THR A 318 4.87 -25.08 -12.85
C THR A 318 6.33 -24.91 -13.29
N LEU A 319 6.82 -23.67 -13.37
CA LEU A 319 8.21 -23.36 -13.72
C LEU A 319 9.16 -23.34 -12.51
N GLY A 320 8.61 -23.33 -11.28
CA GLY A 320 9.37 -23.10 -10.05
C GLY A 320 10.10 -21.75 -10.01
N ASN A 321 9.66 -20.77 -10.80
CA ASN A 321 10.37 -19.51 -11.03
C ASN A 321 9.42 -18.31 -11.20
N TYR A 322 9.96 -17.11 -10.99
CA TYR A 322 9.29 -15.88 -11.39
C TYR A 322 9.22 -15.77 -12.92
N ALA A 323 8.10 -15.31 -13.46
CA ALA A 323 7.85 -15.21 -14.89
C ALA A 323 6.99 -14.00 -15.24
N LYS A 324 7.24 -13.42 -16.43
CA LYS A 324 6.40 -12.40 -17.07
C LYS A 324 5.48 -13.01 -18.10
N TRP A 325 4.39 -12.29 -18.39
CA TRP A 325 3.49 -12.64 -19.48
C TRP A 325 4.22 -12.66 -20.81
N ASN A 326 4.00 -13.71 -21.59
CA ASN A 326 4.52 -13.86 -22.93
C ASN A 326 3.35 -13.81 -23.90
N ASN A 327 3.33 -12.77 -24.74
CA ASN A 327 2.21 -12.55 -25.66
C ASN A 327 2.18 -13.55 -26.84
N THR A 328 3.28 -14.26 -27.11
CA THR A 328 3.36 -15.30 -28.13
C THR A 328 2.76 -16.61 -27.61
N THR A 329 3.16 -17.04 -26.41
CA THR A 329 2.66 -18.29 -25.81
C THR A 329 1.39 -18.09 -24.98
N LYS A 330 0.94 -16.84 -24.84
CA LYS A 330 -0.23 -16.42 -24.05
C LYS A 330 -0.25 -17.02 -22.64
N SER A 331 0.90 -16.98 -21.96
CA SER A 331 1.10 -17.52 -20.62
C SER A 331 2.23 -16.80 -19.89
N TYR A 332 2.30 -16.90 -18.55
CA TYR A 332 3.45 -16.42 -17.76
C TYR A 332 4.64 -17.38 -17.89
N SER A 333 5.38 -17.27 -18.99
CA SER A 333 6.46 -18.21 -19.33
C SER A 333 7.83 -17.57 -19.52
N THR A 334 7.93 -16.24 -19.54
CA THR A 334 9.22 -15.55 -19.66
C THR A 334 9.91 -15.47 -18.30
N VAL A 335 10.78 -16.47 -18.01
CA VAL A 335 11.50 -16.60 -16.74
C VAL A 335 12.27 -15.32 -16.38
N GLN A 336 12.18 -14.92 -15.12
CA GLN A 336 12.88 -13.79 -14.52
C GLN A 336 13.92 -14.28 -13.51
N THR A 337 15.14 -13.77 -13.60
CA THR A 337 16.23 -14.12 -12.69
C THR A 337 16.10 -13.40 -11.35
N ASN A 338 16.21 -14.13 -10.24
CA ASN A 338 16.26 -13.58 -8.89
C ASN A 338 17.70 -13.55 -8.34
N THR A 339 18.58 -12.81 -9.00
CA THR A 339 20.01 -12.75 -8.63
C THR A 339 20.18 -12.29 -7.18
N GLY A 340 20.98 -13.01 -6.41
CA GLY A 340 21.23 -12.72 -4.99
C GLY A 340 20.01 -12.87 -4.08
N ASN A 341 18.86 -13.32 -4.60
CA ASN A 341 17.60 -13.42 -3.86
C ASN A 341 17.07 -12.11 -3.25
N VAL A 342 17.48 -10.96 -3.80
CA VAL A 342 17.10 -9.62 -3.31
C VAL A 342 16.02 -8.94 -4.18
N ARG A 343 15.83 -9.43 -5.42
CA ARG A 343 14.93 -8.80 -6.40
C ARG A 343 13.48 -9.21 -6.19
N TYR A 344 13.28 -10.50 -5.91
CA TYR A 344 11.98 -11.10 -5.67
C TYR A 344 11.99 -11.91 -4.37
N PRO A 345 10.85 -12.03 -3.66
CA PRO A 345 10.78 -12.77 -2.41
C PRO A 345 11.23 -14.23 -2.56
N ILE A 346 11.98 -14.72 -1.58
CA ILE A 346 12.25 -16.15 -1.41
C ILE A 346 11.08 -16.84 -0.70
N GLN A 347 10.35 -16.11 0.14
CA GLN A 347 9.09 -16.52 0.74
C GLN A 347 8.01 -15.50 0.38
N ARG A 348 6.85 -15.98 -0.06
CA ARG A 348 5.75 -15.18 -0.61
C ARG A 348 4.53 -15.27 0.29
N GLU A 349 3.79 -14.17 0.46
CA GLU A 349 2.54 -14.11 1.24
C GLU A 349 2.65 -14.68 2.67
N VAL A 350 3.76 -14.42 3.34
CA VAL A 350 4.01 -14.80 4.74
C VAL A 350 3.72 -13.64 5.69
N ASP A 351 3.45 -13.93 6.96
CA ASP A 351 3.28 -12.87 7.96
C ASP A 351 4.63 -12.27 8.32
N VAL A 352 4.77 -10.96 8.08
CA VAL A 352 6.01 -10.22 8.31
C VAL A 352 5.81 -9.05 9.25
N ILE A 353 6.90 -8.65 9.90
CA ILE A 353 7.05 -7.38 10.59
C ILE A 353 8.11 -6.57 9.83
N SER A 354 7.75 -5.38 9.35
CA SER A 354 8.69 -4.47 8.70
C SER A 354 9.38 -3.58 9.72
N ILE A 355 10.70 -3.50 9.63
CA ILE A 355 11.54 -2.58 10.41
C ILE A 355 12.09 -1.54 9.45
N MET A 356 11.77 -0.27 9.67
CA MET A 356 12.18 0.84 8.82
C MET A 356 13.08 1.80 9.59
N ALA A 357 14.13 2.27 8.94
CA ALA A 357 15.05 3.25 9.50
C ALA A 357 15.44 4.29 8.44
N ALA A 358 15.79 5.48 8.90
CA ALA A 358 16.35 6.52 8.07
C ALA A 358 17.63 7.08 8.70
N ALA A 359 18.59 7.42 7.86
CA ALA A 359 19.90 7.92 8.25
C ALA A 359 20.36 9.06 7.34
N SER A 360 21.14 9.99 7.88
CA SER A 360 21.82 11.01 7.09
C SER A 360 23.34 10.89 7.19
N SER A 361 24.03 11.01 6.06
CA SER A 361 25.50 11.00 6.01
C SER A 361 26.14 12.25 6.64
N THR A 362 25.38 13.35 6.70
CA THR A 362 25.88 14.66 7.14
C THR A 362 25.16 15.21 8.36
N THR A 363 23.98 14.67 8.70
CA THR A 363 23.13 15.20 9.78
C THR A 363 22.69 14.08 10.76
N PRO A 364 23.60 13.44 11.52
CA PRO A 364 23.27 12.25 12.32
C PRO A 364 22.12 12.42 13.33
N GLN A 365 21.81 13.67 13.71
CA GLN A 365 20.76 13.99 14.67
C GLN A 365 19.35 13.65 14.15
N VAL A 366 19.23 13.45 12.83
CA VAL A 366 17.98 13.12 12.16
C VAL A 366 17.74 11.61 12.06
N ASP A 367 18.72 10.80 12.46
CA ASP A 367 18.66 9.35 12.35
C ASP A 367 17.51 8.80 13.22
N ILE A 368 16.75 7.88 12.64
CA ILE A 368 15.54 7.35 13.27
C ILE A 368 15.34 5.87 12.92
N VAL A 369 14.93 5.10 13.92
CA VAL A 369 14.23 3.83 13.70
C VAL A 369 12.75 4.06 13.98
N TYR A 370 11.92 3.77 12.99
CA TYR A 370 10.47 3.87 13.12
C TYR A 370 9.91 2.68 13.92
N PRO A 371 8.74 2.84 14.57
CA PRO A 371 8.05 1.69 15.17
C PRO A 371 7.85 0.56 14.15
N PRO A 372 8.09 -0.72 14.54
CA PRO A 372 7.83 -1.88 13.71
C PRO A 372 6.39 -1.91 13.20
N ILE A 373 6.20 -2.34 11.94
CA ILE A 373 4.89 -2.41 11.28
C ILE A 373 4.54 -3.87 11.03
N GLY A 374 3.45 -4.35 11.63
CA GLY A 374 2.94 -5.70 11.39
C GLY A 374 2.37 -6.37 12.64
N PRO A 375 1.97 -7.65 12.56
CA PRO A 375 2.17 -8.53 11.40
C PRO A 375 1.27 -8.21 10.20
N TYR A 376 1.76 -8.45 8.98
CA TYR A 376 0.94 -8.41 7.75
C TYR A 376 1.50 -9.30 6.63
N LYS A 377 0.76 -9.48 5.53
CA LYS A 377 1.13 -10.42 4.45
C LYS A 377 2.07 -9.77 3.43
N SER A 378 3.32 -10.20 3.40
CA SER A 378 4.28 -9.75 2.40
C SER A 378 5.26 -10.85 1.99
N GLY A 379 6.25 -10.45 1.18
CA GLY A 379 7.39 -11.27 0.85
C GLY A 379 8.60 -10.97 1.74
N VAL A 380 9.49 -11.94 1.87
CA VAL A 380 10.82 -11.78 2.47
C VAL A 380 11.86 -12.04 1.40
N ILE A 381 12.86 -11.17 1.30
CA ILE A 381 14.05 -11.32 0.45
C ILE A 381 15.25 -11.80 1.27
N ALA A 382 16.36 -12.12 0.60
CA ALA A 382 17.62 -12.32 1.30
C ALA A 382 18.03 -11.06 2.08
N VAL A 383 18.51 -11.29 3.30
CA VAL A 383 19.11 -10.29 4.19
C VAL A 383 20.50 -10.79 4.58
N PHE A 384 21.40 -9.86 4.90
CA PHE A 384 22.83 -10.17 5.06
C PHE A 384 23.33 -9.77 6.44
N ASP A 385 23.94 -10.70 7.16
CA ASP A 385 24.55 -10.46 8.46
C ASP A 385 26.03 -10.04 8.30
N PRO A 386 26.43 -8.83 8.74
CA PRO A 386 27.81 -8.35 8.57
C PRO A 386 28.85 -9.13 9.37
N ARG A 387 28.43 -9.98 10.31
CA ARG A 387 29.33 -10.87 11.04
C ARG A 387 29.73 -12.10 10.21
N VAL A 388 28.94 -12.45 9.20
CA VAL A 388 29.11 -13.66 8.39
C VAL A 388 29.83 -13.32 7.07
N ALA A 389 30.99 -13.96 6.84
CA ALA A 389 31.83 -13.63 5.68
C ALA A 389 31.17 -13.87 4.31
N ILE A 390 30.36 -14.93 4.18
CA ILE A 390 29.65 -15.21 2.92
C ILE A 390 28.53 -14.21 2.66
N ASP A 391 27.83 -13.75 3.71
CA ASP A 391 26.80 -12.73 3.60
C ASP A 391 27.40 -11.40 3.18
N ARG A 392 28.58 -11.05 3.71
CA ARG A 392 29.38 -9.91 3.26
C ARG A 392 29.70 -9.94 1.77
N THR A 393 30.25 -11.03 1.27
CA THR A 393 30.54 -11.19 -0.17
C THR A 393 29.27 -11.11 -1.03
N ASN A 394 28.17 -11.71 -0.58
CA ASN A 394 26.91 -11.65 -1.31
C ASN A 394 26.30 -10.25 -1.28
N ALA A 395 26.41 -9.53 -0.16
CA ALA A 395 25.91 -8.17 -0.02
C ALA A 395 26.66 -7.21 -0.95
N ASP A 396 27.99 -7.27 -0.96
CA ASP A 396 28.85 -6.49 -1.89
C ASP A 396 28.44 -6.71 -3.36
N THR A 397 28.14 -7.97 -3.72
CA THR A 397 27.83 -8.30 -5.11
C THR A 397 26.40 -7.92 -5.53
N TYR A 398 25.42 -8.02 -4.63
CA TYR A 398 24.01 -8.03 -5.01
C TYR A 398 23.12 -7.01 -4.30
N PHE A 399 23.57 -6.40 -3.20
CA PHE A 399 22.70 -5.67 -2.28
C PHE A 399 23.18 -4.26 -1.98
N CYS A 400 24.47 -4.09 -1.68
CA CYS A 400 25.01 -2.80 -1.30
C CYS A 400 25.05 -1.84 -2.51
N PRO A 401 24.78 -0.54 -2.29
CA PRO A 401 25.00 0.48 -3.32
C PRO A 401 26.50 0.65 -3.58
N THR A 402 26.86 1.43 -4.61
CA THR A 402 28.26 1.65 -5.04
C THR A 402 29.19 2.13 -3.92
N ASN A 403 28.65 2.85 -2.94
CA ASN A 403 29.39 3.43 -1.82
C ASN A 403 29.24 2.60 -0.52
N GLY A 404 28.88 1.30 -0.64
CA GLY A 404 28.85 0.37 0.48
C GLY A 404 27.56 0.39 1.31
N CYS A 405 27.45 -0.56 2.24
CA CYS A 405 26.41 -0.64 3.24
C CYS A 405 26.93 -0.10 4.58
N ASP A 406 26.71 1.19 4.83
CA ASP A 406 27.29 1.90 5.98
C ASP A 406 26.47 1.81 7.27
N THR A 407 25.33 1.12 7.22
CA THR A 407 24.46 0.94 8.39
C THR A 407 23.96 -0.48 8.54
N THR A 408 23.75 -0.87 9.80
CA THR A 408 23.24 -2.19 10.18
C THR A 408 22.13 -2.04 11.22
N LEU A 409 21.04 -2.78 11.07
CA LEU A 409 20.06 -2.97 12.13
C LEU A 409 20.50 -4.08 13.08
N LYS A 410 20.54 -3.80 14.38
CA LYS A 410 20.57 -4.81 15.43
C LYS A 410 19.18 -4.95 16.04
N ILE A 411 18.58 -6.12 15.88
CA ILE A 411 17.16 -6.34 16.14
C ILE A 411 17.02 -7.43 17.20
N VAL A 412 16.35 -7.13 18.31
CA VAL A 412 15.96 -8.11 19.31
C VAL A 412 14.53 -8.55 19.00
N GLN A 413 14.36 -9.78 18.52
CA GLN A 413 13.10 -10.37 18.13
C GLN A 413 12.90 -11.73 18.81
N GLY A 414 11.86 -11.85 19.64
CA GLY A 414 11.65 -13.02 20.47
C GLY A 414 12.85 -13.25 21.39
N SER A 415 13.46 -14.42 21.30
CA SER A 415 14.70 -14.77 22.01
C SER A 415 15.97 -14.54 21.18
N THR A 416 15.85 -14.01 19.96
CA THR A 416 16.96 -13.89 19.01
C THR A 416 17.43 -12.45 18.85
N THR A 417 18.73 -12.28 18.59
CA THR A 417 19.29 -11.01 18.14
C THR A 417 19.83 -11.18 16.72
N LYS A 418 19.32 -10.37 15.80
CA LYS A 418 19.70 -10.36 14.38
C LYS A 418 20.51 -9.12 14.06
N TYR A 419 21.44 -9.23 13.12
CA TYR A 419 22.19 -8.11 12.56
C TYR A 419 21.96 -8.14 11.05
N ILE A 420 21.43 -7.05 10.50
CA ILE A 420 21.05 -6.99 9.09
C ILE A 420 21.61 -5.71 8.49
N MET A 421 22.47 -5.82 7.47
CA MET A 421 22.93 -4.67 6.70
C MET A 421 21.74 -3.97 6.03
N LEU A 422 21.81 -2.64 5.95
CA LEU A 422 20.89 -1.86 5.13
C LEU A 422 21.67 -1.30 3.92
N PRO A 423 21.04 -1.23 2.74
CA PRO A 423 21.70 -0.71 1.53
C PRO A 423 21.66 0.82 1.55
N MET A 424 22.29 1.43 2.57
CA MET A 424 22.45 2.87 2.73
C MET A 424 23.94 3.20 2.64
N ALA A 425 24.29 4.10 1.72
CA ALA A 425 25.63 4.64 1.61
C ALA A 425 25.66 6.02 2.29
N LEU A 426 26.41 6.14 3.38
CA LEU A 426 26.57 7.37 4.11
C LEU A 426 27.75 8.19 3.56
N ASP A 427 27.58 8.74 2.37
CA ASP A 427 28.59 9.58 1.72
C ASP A 427 28.72 10.95 2.41
N ALA A 428 29.76 11.07 3.24
CA ALA A 428 30.08 12.29 3.99
C ALA A 428 30.62 13.44 3.11
N SER A 429 30.89 13.20 1.81
CA SER A 429 31.31 14.24 0.87
C SER A 429 30.15 15.07 0.31
N LEU A 430 28.92 14.56 0.44
CA LEU A 430 27.72 15.27 0.02
C LEU A 430 27.48 16.51 0.90
N ALA A 431 26.88 17.54 0.31
CA ALA A 431 26.43 18.69 1.09
C ALA A 431 25.27 18.28 2.01
N ALA A 432 25.19 18.85 3.21
CA ALA A 432 24.10 18.54 4.13
C ALA A 432 22.69 18.96 3.63
N THR A 433 22.65 19.75 2.57
CA THR A 433 21.43 20.20 1.88
C THR A 433 21.13 19.35 0.63
N ASP A 434 21.99 18.40 0.28
CA ASP A 434 21.79 17.48 -0.83
C ASP A 434 20.80 16.38 -0.43
N PRO A 435 19.67 16.21 -1.14
CA PRO A 435 18.72 15.14 -0.88
C PRO A 435 19.35 13.73 -0.85
N ALA A 436 20.44 13.50 -1.60
CA ALA A 436 21.16 12.22 -1.61
C ALA A 436 21.94 11.93 -0.32
N SER A 437 22.10 12.92 0.58
CA SER A 437 22.72 12.73 1.90
C SER A 437 21.80 12.03 2.92
N PHE A 438 20.60 11.60 2.49
CA PHE A 438 19.58 11.00 3.34
C PHE A 438 18.99 9.76 2.66
N ASP A 439 18.90 8.67 3.41
CA ASP A 439 18.33 7.41 2.94
C ASP A 439 17.29 6.89 3.93
N THR A 440 16.23 6.26 3.41
CA THR A 440 15.28 5.46 4.20
C THR A 440 15.20 4.06 3.62
N LYS A 441 15.37 3.03 4.46
CA LYS A 441 15.28 1.62 4.07
C LYS A 441 14.50 0.82 5.09
N ALA A 442 13.95 -0.30 4.65
CA ALA A 442 13.28 -1.24 5.53
C ALA A 442 13.67 -2.69 5.22
N VAL A 443 13.42 -3.57 6.19
CA VAL A 443 13.57 -5.02 6.06
C VAL A 443 12.32 -5.72 6.58
N ASN A 444 11.93 -6.82 5.93
CA ASN A 444 10.85 -7.68 6.39
C ASN A 444 11.42 -8.85 7.20
N LEU A 445 10.91 -9.04 8.40
CA LEU A 445 11.22 -10.18 9.27
C LEU A 445 10.00 -11.08 9.37
N LEU A 446 10.21 -12.39 9.50
CA LEU A 446 9.10 -13.31 9.76
C LEU A 446 8.48 -13.00 11.12
N ALA A 447 7.16 -12.83 11.16
CA ALA A 447 6.42 -12.63 12.40
C ALA A 447 6.44 -13.87 13.31
N SER A 448 6.66 -15.06 12.72
CA SER A 448 6.82 -16.33 13.45
C SER A 448 8.03 -16.34 14.39
N ASP A 449 8.99 -15.44 14.18
CA ASP A 449 10.18 -15.32 15.06
C ASP A 449 9.87 -14.52 16.34
N GLY A 450 8.63 -14.02 16.47
CA GLY A 450 8.09 -13.30 17.63
C GLY A 450 8.08 -11.78 17.48
N GLU A 451 7.39 -11.09 18.39
CA GLU A 451 8.05 -10.26 19.39
C GLU A 451 9.21 -9.31 19.02
N VAL A 452 9.09 -8.20 18.27
CA VAL A 452 10.19 -7.21 18.20
C VAL A 452 10.21 -6.30 19.43
N PHE A 453 11.28 -6.36 20.23
CA PHE A 453 11.41 -5.62 21.49
C PHE A 453 12.32 -4.40 21.40
N LYS A 454 13.37 -4.48 20.59
CA LYS A 454 14.37 -3.43 20.45
C LYS A 454 14.98 -3.46 19.06
N VAL A 455 15.21 -2.29 18.51
CA VAL A 455 15.96 -2.10 17.27
C VAL A 455 16.95 -0.97 17.48
N GLU A 456 18.21 -1.23 17.16
CA GLU A 456 19.29 -0.24 17.13
C GLU A 456 19.75 -0.07 15.68
N LEU A 457 19.77 1.16 15.18
CA LEU A 457 20.45 1.50 13.94
C LEU A 457 21.91 1.78 14.28
N LEU A 458 22.82 1.03 13.67
CA LEU A 458 24.25 1.07 13.93
C LEU A 458 24.98 1.70 12.74
N SER A 459 25.98 2.53 13.03
CA SER A 459 26.98 2.94 12.04
C SER A 459 27.98 1.80 11.86
N THR A 460 28.06 1.30 10.64
CA THR A 460 28.92 0.19 10.23
C THR A 460 29.53 0.48 8.85
N PRO A 461 30.49 1.41 8.75
CA PRO A 461 31.04 1.82 7.44
C PRO A 461 31.60 0.64 6.64
N ASP A 462 31.18 0.53 5.38
CA ASP A 462 31.46 -0.57 4.45
C ASP A 462 31.29 -1.96 5.11
N ALA A 463 30.12 -2.24 5.70
CA ALA A 463 29.89 -3.46 6.48
C ALA A 463 30.11 -4.76 5.68
N GLU A 464 29.92 -4.70 4.36
CA GLU A 464 30.22 -5.78 3.42
C GLU A 464 31.72 -6.05 3.26
N ILE A 465 32.58 -5.08 3.57
CA ILE A 465 34.04 -5.23 3.56
C ILE A 465 34.56 -5.48 4.98
N ASN A 466 34.23 -4.58 5.90
CA ASN A 466 34.79 -4.50 7.25
C ASN A 466 34.08 -5.41 8.26
N GLY A 467 32.85 -5.82 7.96
CA GLY A 467 31.97 -6.51 8.90
C GLY A 467 31.49 -5.63 10.04
N LEU A 468 30.93 -6.28 11.07
CA LEU A 468 30.43 -5.57 12.25
C LEU A 468 31.59 -5.14 13.16
N PRO A 469 31.76 -3.84 13.46
CA PRO A 469 32.74 -3.39 14.44
C PRO A 469 32.47 -3.98 15.84
N THR A 470 33.49 -4.12 16.67
CA THR A 470 33.32 -4.63 18.05
C THR A 470 32.43 -3.71 18.90
N ASN A 471 32.54 -2.38 18.69
CA ASN A 471 31.77 -1.36 19.40
C ASN A 471 31.16 -0.39 18.37
N PRO A 472 30.11 -0.79 17.66
CA PRO A 472 29.49 0.08 16.66
C PRO A 472 28.76 1.24 17.33
N ILE A 473 28.81 2.42 16.72
CA ILE A 473 28.09 3.60 17.21
C ILE A 473 26.59 3.38 16.96
N VAL A 474 25.78 3.58 17.98
CA VAL A 474 24.31 3.54 17.86
C VAL A 474 23.83 4.91 17.39
N LEU A 475 23.31 4.96 16.16
CA LEU A 475 22.76 6.17 15.54
C LEU A 475 21.35 6.47 16.06
N SER A 476 20.54 5.42 16.22
CA SER A 476 19.17 5.55 16.70
C SER A 476 18.68 4.28 17.37
N THR A 477 17.70 4.40 18.25
CA THR A 477 17.11 3.26 18.95
C THR A 477 15.61 3.40 19.01
N TRP A 478 14.92 2.32 18.64
CA TRP A 478 13.54 2.08 19.01
C TRP A 478 13.51 0.98 20.07
N THR A 479 12.75 1.19 21.13
CA THR A 479 12.46 0.16 22.13
C THR A 479 10.95 0.11 22.28
N LYS A 480 10.41 -1.10 22.36
CA LYS A 480 8.99 -1.28 22.70
C LYS A 480 8.76 -0.72 24.09
N THR A 481 8.19 0.48 24.16
CA THR A 481 7.63 0.99 25.40
C THR A 481 6.44 0.11 25.74
N GLY A 482 6.37 -0.42 26.97
CA GLY A 482 5.19 -1.13 27.44
C GLY A 482 4.00 -0.18 27.39
N TYR A 483 3.20 -0.26 26.33
CA TYR A 483 1.92 0.44 26.28
C TYR A 483 0.94 -0.37 27.12
N LEU A 484 0.52 0.21 28.25
CA LEU A 484 -0.79 -0.09 28.80
C LEU A 484 -1.79 0.38 27.73
N SER A 485 -2.44 -0.55 27.05
CA SER A 485 -3.52 -0.23 26.12
C SER A 485 -4.69 0.28 26.94
N ASN A 486 -4.92 1.60 26.91
CA ASN A 486 -6.13 2.25 27.45
C ASN A 486 -7.34 1.95 26.55
N GLU A 487 -7.65 0.68 26.32
CA GLU A 487 -8.96 0.31 25.79
C GLU A 487 -9.94 0.33 26.96
N SER A 488 -10.82 1.34 26.97
CA SER A 488 -11.96 1.51 27.88
C SER A 488 -11.66 1.92 29.33
N ILE A 489 -10.95 3.02 29.54
CA ILE A 489 -11.10 3.74 30.80
C ILE A 489 -11.99 4.96 30.54
N GLY A 490 -13.21 4.92 31.08
CA GLY A 490 -14.02 6.12 31.26
C GLY A 490 -13.25 7.16 32.06
N GLU A 491 -13.81 8.36 32.26
CA GLU A 491 -13.17 9.55 32.85
C GLU A 491 -12.51 9.40 34.25
N PHE A 492 -12.40 8.18 34.79
CA PHE A 492 -11.93 7.82 36.13
C PHE A 492 -10.43 7.46 36.24
N ALA A 493 -9.66 7.35 35.14
CA ALA A 493 -8.21 7.15 35.23
C ALA A 493 -7.44 8.19 34.42
N GLN A 494 -7.23 9.36 35.01
CA GLN A 494 -6.14 10.24 34.58
C GLN A 494 -4.81 9.59 34.99
N GLY A 495 -4.29 8.72 34.12
CA GLY A 495 -2.91 8.22 34.19
C GLY A 495 -2.62 7.26 35.33
N ILE A 496 -2.84 5.95 35.11
CA ILE A 496 -2.21 4.93 35.97
C ILE A 496 -0.70 4.99 35.73
N GLU A 497 0.06 5.32 36.76
CA GLU A 497 1.53 5.31 36.69
C GLU A 497 2.06 4.09 37.44
N ILE A 498 3.05 3.41 36.84
CA ILE A 498 3.81 2.34 37.49
C ILE A 498 5.24 2.84 37.68
N PHE A 499 5.71 2.91 38.92
CA PHE A 499 7.03 3.43 39.23
C PHE A 499 7.70 2.68 40.38
N ILE A 500 9.02 2.77 40.46
CA ILE A 500 9.81 2.18 41.55
C ILE A 500 10.21 3.30 42.52
N LYS A 501 9.85 3.17 43.80
CA LYS A 501 10.26 4.12 44.85
C LYS A 501 10.69 3.35 46.09
N ASN A 502 11.90 3.63 46.59
CA ASN A 502 12.50 2.95 47.75
C ASN A 502 12.60 1.42 47.60
N ARG A 503 12.81 0.92 46.38
CA ARG A 503 12.83 -0.51 45.97
C ARG A 503 11.46 -1.21 45.93
N ASP A 504 10.39 -0.49 46.20
CA ASP A 504 9.03 -1.01 46.02
C ASP A 504 8.51 -0.65 44.63
N LEU A 505 7.88 -1.60 43.95
CA LEU A 505 7.10 -1.35 42.74
C LEU A 505 5.74 -0.80 43.17
N LYS A 506 5.37 0.37 42.68
CA LYS A 506 4.15 1.09 43.06
C LYS A 506 3.28 1.37 41.85
N LEU A 507 1.97 1.41 42.07
CA LEU A 507 0.99 1.91 41.13
C LEU A 507 0.26 3.10 41.75
N SER A 508 0.08 4.17 40.98
CA SER A 508 -0.73 5.34 41.35
C SER A 508 -1.73 5.66 40.23
N GLY A 509 -2.56 6.69 40.44
CA GLY A 509 -3.52 7.16 39.42
C GLY A 509 -4.91 6.53 39.51
N PHE A 510 -5.19 5.77 40.58
CA PHE A 510 -6.53 5.28 40.88
C PHE A 510 -7.27 6.29 41.78
N GLN A 511 -8.42 6.80 41.32
CA GLN A 511 -9.30 7.67 42.10
C GLN A 511 -10.74 7.15 42.00
N ASP A 512 -11.43 7.10 43.13
CA ASP A 512 -12.86 6.79 43.25
C ASP A 512 -13.31 5.44 42.63
N ILE A 513 -12.46 4.40 42.71
CA ILE A 513 -12.78 3.04 42.27
C ILE A 513 -13.19 2.19 43.46
N GLU A 514 -14.47 1.83 43.55
CA GLU A 514 -15.00 1.02 44.65
C GLU A 514 -14.52 -0.44 44.60
N ASN A 515 -14.37 -1.01 43.39
CA ASN A 515 -14.04 -2.41 43.16
C ASN A 515 -12.91 -2.57 42.14
N ALA A 516 -11.68 -2.25 42.55
CA ALA A 516 -10.50 -2.49 41.73
C ALA A 516 -9.85 -3.84 42.07
N SER A 517 -9.19 -4.44 41.09
CA SER A 517 -8.30 -5.57 41.33
C SER A 517 -7.04 -5.45 40.50
N ILE A 518 -5.92 -5.86 41.09
CA ILE A 518 -4.65 -6.02 40.40
C ILE A 518 -4.32 -7.50 40.33
N LYS A 519 -3.91 -7.95 39.13
CA LYS A 519 -3.43 -9.31 38.89
C LYS A 519 -2.07 -9.20 38.23
N ILE A 520 -1.12 -10.02 38.68
CA ILE A 520 0.19 -10.14 38.04
C ILE A 520 0.36 -11.59 37.62
N PHE A 521 0.71 -11.80 36.36
CA PHE A 521 1.00 -13.09 35.80
C PHE A 521 2.48 -13.17 35.42
N SER A 522 3.08 -14.34 35.60
CA SER A 522 4.35 -14.63 34.92
C SER A 522 4.14 -14.75 33.41
N ILE A 523 5.22 -14.65 32.63
CA ILE A 523 5.19 -14.91 31.17
C ILE A 523 4.68 -16.32 30.79
N THR A 524 4.60 -17.24 31.76
CA THR A 524 4.01 -18.59 31.54
C THR A 524 2.49 -18.62 31.73
N GLY A 525 1.86 -17.47 32.01
CA GLY A 525 0.42 -17.36 32.30
C GLY A 525 0.04 -17.74 33.73
N LYS A 526 0.99 -18.19 34.56
CA LYS A 526 0.73 -18.44 35.99
C LYS A 526 0.50 -17.12 36.72
N GLN A 527 -0.67 -16.97 37.36
CA GLN A 527 -0.94 -15.87 38.29
C GLN A 527 -0.01 -15.98 39.50
N ILE A 528 0.75 -14.92 39.78
CA ILE A 528 1.69 -14.85 40.90
C ILE A 528 1.23 -13.87 41.98
N PHE A 529 0.31 -12.96 41.64
CA PHE A 529 -0.23 -11.98 42.56
C PHE A 529 -1.67 -11.65 42.18
N PHE A 530 -2.51 -11.44 43.19
CA PHE A 530 -3.87 -10.95 43.05
C PHE A 530 -4.28 -10.22 44.31
N GLU A 531 -4.78 -9.00 44.16
CA GLU A 531 -5.31 -8.23 45.27
C GLU A 531 -6.50 -7.38 44.80
N ASN A 532 -7.55 -7.35 45.63
CA ASN A 532 -8.68 -6.45 45.46
C ASN A 532 -8.48 -5.24 46.34
N PHE A 533 -8.79 -4.05 45.84
CA PHE A 533 -8.65 -2.81 46.59
C PHE A 533 -9.73 -1.79 46.21
N THR A 534 -9.95 -0.82 47.10
CA THR A 534 -10.87 0.29 46.92
C THR A 534 -10.05 1.59 47.03
N THR A 535 -10.30 2.57 46.16
CA THR A 535 -9.58 3.84 46.16
C THR A 535 -10.53 4.99 46.43
N ASN A 536 -10.40 5.61 47.61
CA ASN A 536 -11.25 6.74 48.03
C ASN A 536 -10.56 8.09 47.83
N THR A 537 -9.24 8.08 47.56
CA THR A 537 -8.35 9.21 47.23
C THR A 537 -7.18 8.64 46.42
N GLU A 538 -6.34 9.49 45.80
CA GLU A 538 -5.17 9.07 45.03
C GLU A 538 -4.27 8.11 45.84
N ASN A 539 -4.40 6.81 45.57
CA ASN A 539 -3.78 5.77 46.37
C ASN A 539 -2.54 5.23 45.66
N ASN A 540 -1.43 5.18 46.39
CA ASN A 540 -0.25 4.42 45.97
C ASN A 540 -0.42 2.97 46.42
N PHE A 541 -0.68 2.07 45.48
CA PHE A 541 -0.68 0.63 45.73
C PHE A 541 0.75 0.09 45.66
N VAL A 542 1.19 -0.65 46.68
CA VAL A 542 2.53 -1.25 46.71
C VAL A 542 2.43 -2.71 46.30
N ILE A 543 3.06 -3.08 45.18
CA ILE A 543 3.19 -4.49 44.81
C ILE A 543 4.23 -5.12 45.75
N PRO A 544 3.90 -6.20 46.48
CA PRO A 544 4.85 -6.88 47.34
C PRO A 544 6.04 -7.44 46.54
N ASN A 545 7.15 -7.72 47.21
CA ASN A 545 8.37 -8.23 46.59
C ASN A 545 8.11 -9.48 45.74
N VAL A 546 7.94 -9.27 44.43
CA VAL A 546 7.96 -10.33 43.42
C VAL A 546 9.41 -10.66 43.07
N ALA A 547 9.68 -11.90 42.72
CA ALA A 547 11.01 -12.30 42.26
C ALA A 547 11.44 -11.43 41.04
N ARG A 548 12.74 -11.28 40.79
CA ARG A 548 13.19 -10.59 39.56
C ARG A 548 12.73 -11.38 38.33
N GLY A 549 12.02 -10.73 37.42
CA GLY A 549 11.46 -11.38 36.23
C GLY A 549 10.64 -10.42 35.36
N VAL A 550 10.10 -10.96 34.27
CA VAL A 550 9.14 -10.27 33.40
C VAL A 550 7.74 -10.76 33.76
N TYR A 551 6.80 -9.84 33.85
CA TYR A 551 5.43 -10.10 34.27
C TYR A 551 4.44 -9.38 33.36
N ILE A 552 3.21 -9.89 33.34
CA ILE A 552 2.03 -9.28 32.74
C ILE A 552 1.17 -8.73 33.87
#